data_AF-A0A1I3KEY4-F1
#
_entry.id   AF-A0A1I3KEY4-F1
#
_cell.length_a   1.000
_cell.length_b   1.000
_cell.length_c   1.000
_cell.angle_alpha   90.00
_cell.angle_beta   90.00
_cell.angle_gamma   90.00
#
_symmetry.space_group_name_H-M   'P 1'
#
loop_
_entity.id
_entity.type
_entity.pdbx_description
1 polymer ?
#
loop_
_entity_poly.entity_id
_entity_poly.type
_entity_poly.pdbx_seq_one_letter_code
_entity_poly.pdbx_strand_id
1 'polypeptide(L)'
;MNITEFIFLIISAAILNVAVFFLFKKFIFRMENPAMKFLGLNIIKDLIWVVFWLSRLQNTTESFLAVIGVFLVMSIFLYFKVIQMLNRS
;
A
#
# COMPACT_ATOMS: atom_id res chain seq x y z
N MET A 1 4.91 20.33 3.02
CA MET A 1 5.46 19.10 3.67
C MET A 1 6.98 19.17 3.69
N ASN A 2 7.65 18.83 4.79
CA ASN A 2 9.12 18.83 4.81
C ASN A 2 9.70 17.54 4.20
N ILE A 3 10.99 17.55 3.85
CA ILE A 3 11.63 16.41 3.18
C ILE A 3 11.64 15.13 4.04
N THR A 4 11.78 15.29 5.36
CA THR A 4 11.81 14.19 6.31
C THR A 4 10.45 13.48 6.39
N GLU A 5 9.36 14.24 6.46
CA GLU A 5 7.98 13.75 6.42
C GLU A 5 7.71 12.99 5.12
N PHE A 6 8.18 13.53 3.99
CA PHE A 6 8.03 12.86 2.70
C PHE A 6 8.78 11.53 2.64
N ILE A 7 10.00 11.48 3.16
CA ILE A 7 10.78 10.24 3.24
C ILE A 7 10.06 9.22 4.13
N PHE A 8 9.54 9.63 5.30
CA PHE A 8 8.79 8.72 6.17
C PHE A 8 7.48 8.24 5.54
N LEU A 9 6.79 9.10 4.78
CA LEU A 9 5.61 8.74 4.00
C LEU A 9 5.95 7.59 3.03
N ILE A 10 6.98 7.76 2.20
CA ILE A 10 7.43 6.74 1.24
C ILE A 10 7.84 5.44 1.95
N ILE A 11 8.69 5.53 2.98
CA ILE A 11 9.21 4.36 3.69
C ILE A 11 8.06 3.57 4.33
N SER A 12 7.11 4.25 4.99
CA SER A 12 5.99 3.58 5.63
C SER A 12 5.08 2.87 4.63
N ALA A 13 4.82 3.49 3.46
CA ALA A 13 4.07 2.85 2.38
C ALA A 13 4.78 1.60 1.86
N ALA A 14 6.10 1.70 1.64
CA ALA A 14 6.92 0.59 1.17
C ALA A 14 6.92 -0.58 2.17
N ILE A 15 7.12 -0.30 3.46
CA ILE A 15 7.10 -1.33 4.52
C ILE A 15 5.76 -2.06 4.54
N LEU A 16 4.64 -1.32 4.54
CA LEU A 16 3.31 -1.94 4.57
C LEU A 16 3.02 -2.74 3.31
N ASN A 17 3.45 -2.26 2.14
CA ASN A 17 3.26 -3.00 0.89
C ASN A 17 4.09 -4.27 0.84
N VAL A 18 5.34 -4.24 1.34
CA VAL A 18 6.18 -5.43 1.50
C VAL A 18 5.55 -6.41 2.49
N ALA A 19 5.01 -5.92 3.61
CA ALA A 19 4.33 -6.76 4.60
C ALA A 19 3.10 -7.44 4.00
N VAL A 20 2.24 -6.71 3.29
CA VAL A 20 1.06 -7.28 2.62
C VAL A 20 1.46 -8.25 1.51
N PHE A 21 2.50 -7.96 0.73
CA PHE A 21 3.01 -8.92 -0.25
C PHE A 21 3.50 -10.22 0.41
N PHE A 22 4.21 -10.12 1.53
CA PHE A 22 4.68 -11.30 2.25
C PHE A 22 3.51 -12.13 2.83
N LEU A 23 2.53 -11.46 3.43
CA LEU A 23 1.30 -12.10 3.91
C LEU A 23 0.53 -12.78 2.77
N PHE A 24 0.44 -12.09 1.62
CA PHE A 24 -0.17 -12.63 0.42
C PHE A 24 0.54 -13.91 -0.02
N LYS A 25 1.85 -13.84 -0.25
CA LYS A 25 2.66 -14.96 -0.74
C LYS A 25 2.65 -16.15 0.22
N LYS A 26 2.74 -15.90 1.53
CA LYS A 26 2.87 -16.96 2.55
C LYS A 26 1.54 -17.62 2.88
N PHE A 27 0.47 -16.85 2.99
CA PHE A 27 -0.81 -17.33 3.52
C PHE A 27 -1.93 -17.29 2.48
N ILE A 28 -2.16 -16.16 1.81
CA ILE A 28 -3.35 -15.95 0.97
C ILE A 28 -3.26 -16.71 -0.36
N PHE A 29 -2.07 -16.80 -0.95
CA PHE A 29 -1.86 -17.38 -2.29
C PHE A 29 -2.32 -18.84 -2.39
N ARG A 30 -2.30 -19.59 -1.28
CA ARG A 30 -2.71 -20.99 -1.21
C ARG A 30 -4.20 -21.18 -0.91
N MET A 31 -4.93 -20.10 -0.69
CA MET A 31 -6.35 -20.15 -0.34
C MET A 31 -7.22 -20.05 -1.60
N GLU A 32 -8.48 -20.45 -1.47
CA GLU A 32 -9.50 -20.15 -2.47
C GLU A 32 -9.68 -18.64 -2.66
N ASN A 33 -9.85 -18.22 -3.92
CA ASN A 33 -10.00 -16.84 -4.36
C ASN A 33 -8.90 -15.90 -3.83
N PRO A 34 -7.61 -16.19 -4.11
CA PRO A 34 -6.48 -15.46 -3.53
C PRO A 34 -6.46 -13.99 -3.95
N ALA A 35 -6.94 -13.67 -5.16
CA ALA A 35 -7.06 -12.31 -5.65
C ALA A 35 -8.04 -11.46 -4.82
N MET A 36 -9.24 -11.99 -4.51
CA MET A 36 -10.23 -11.25 -3.72
C MET A 36 -9.77 -11.04 -2.27
N LYS A 37 -9.14 -12.05 -1.68
CA LYS A 37 -8.59 -11.93 -0.31
C LYS A 37 -7.44 -10.93 -0.24
N PHE A 38 -6.58 -10.90 -1.25
CA PHE A 38 -5.55 -9.87 -1.39
C PHE A 38 -6.15 -8.46 -1.47
N LEU A 39 -7.17 -8.27 -2.32
CA LEU A 39 -7.85 -6.99 -2.47
C LEU A 39 -8.41 -6.49 -1.14
N GLY A 40 -9.11 -7.35 -0.40
CA GLY A 40 -9.65 -6.99 0.91
C GLY A 40 -8.56 -6.55 1.90
N LEU A 41 -7.49 -7.34 2.04
CA LEU A 41 -6.37 -7.01 2.92
C LEU A 41 -5.69 -5.69 2.50
N ASN A 42 -5.45 -5.51 1.20
CA ASN A 42 -4.75 -4.35 0.69
C ASN A 42 -5.56 -3.06 0.88
N ILE A 43 -6.85 -3.08 0.57
CA ILE A 43 -7.74 -1.92 0.76
C ILE A 43 -7.81 -1.51 2.22
N ILE A 44 -7.95 -2.46 3.15
CA ILE A 44 -7.99 -2.16 4.59
C ILE A 44 -6.66 -1.53 5.04
N LYS A 45 -5.53 -2.11 4.65
CA LYS A 45 -4.19 -1.58 4.94
C LYS A 45 -4.03 -0.16 4.40
N ASP A 46 -4.44 0.08 3.16
CA ASP A 46 -4.33 1.39 2.51
C ASP A 46 -5.21 2.44 3.16
N LEU A 47 -6.45 2.09 3.52
CA LEU A 47 -7.35 3.01 4.22
C LEU A 47 -6.76 3.44 5.57
N ILE A 48 -6.26 2.49 6.36
CA ILE A 48 -5.62 2.77 7.65
C ILE A 48 -4.40 3.68 7.45
N TRP A 49 -3.58 3.39 6.44
CA TRP A 49 -2.38 4.17 6.16
C TRP A 49 -2.69 5.60 5.71
N VAL A 50 -3.68 5.79 4.82
CA VAL A 50 -4.11 7.12 4.37
C VAL A 50 -4.66 7.93 5.54
N VAL A 51 -5.57 7.35 6.34
CA VAL A 51 -6.15 8.03 7.51
C VAL A 51 -5.05 8.42 8.50
N PHE A 52 -4.10 7.52 8.76
CA PHE A 52 -2.96 7.81 9.64
C PHE A 52 -2.15 9.02 9.14
N TRP A 53 -1.77 9.06 7.87
CA TRP A 53 -0.96 10.16 7.34
C TRP A 53 -1.71 11.48 7.22
N LEU A 54 -2.98 11.44 6.83
CA LEU A 54 -3.82 12.65 6.81
C LEU A 54 -4.04 13.21 8.22
N SER A 55 -4.08 12.37 9.25
CA SER A 55 -4.18 12.82 10.65
C SER A 55 -2.89 13.42 11.19
N ARG A 56 -1.73 13.09 10.59
CA ARG A 56 -0.41 13.45 11.10
C ARG A 56 0.18 14.66 10.40
N LEU A 57 -0.09 14.83 9.10
CA LEU A 57 0.44 15.93 8.30
C LEU A 57 -0.39 17.20 8.48
N GLN A 58 0.23 18.35 8.21
CA GLN A 58 -0.49 19.61 8.12
C GLN A 58 -1.54 19.53 7.00
N ASN A 59 -2.74 20.04 7.28
CA ASN A 59 -3.88 20.02 6.37
C ASN A 59 -3.69 21.04 5.23
N THR A 60 -2.81 20.69 4.29
CA THR A 60 -2.44 21.48 3.13
C THR A 60 -2.63 20.66 1.86
N THR A 61 -2.86 21.34 0.74
CA THR A 61 -2.99 20.70 -0.57
C THR A 61 -1.74 19.90 -0.94
N GLU A 62 -0.55 20.40 -0.61
CA GLU A 62 0.72 19.70 -0.85
C GLU A 62 0.80 18.35 -0.13
N SER A 63 0.47 18.33 1.17
CA SER A 63 0.46 17.09 1.97
C SER A 63 -0.52 16.08 1.40
N PHE A 64 -1.72 16.53 1.03
CA PHE A 64 -2.75 15.69 0.44
C PHE A 64 -2.30 15.07 -0.89
N LEU A 65 -1.75 15.90 -1.80
CA LEU A 65 -1.23 15.44 -3.08
C LEU A 65 -0.07 14.46 -2.91
N ALA A 66 0.80 14.68 -1.93
CA ALA A 66 1.88 13.75 -1.61
C ALA A 66 1.37 12.38 -1.14
N VAL A 67 0.40 12.35 -0.23
CA VAL A 67 -0.21 11.11 0.26
C VAL A 67 -0.84 10.33 -0.89
N ILE A 68 -1.63 10.99 -1.75
CA ILE A 68 -2.27 10.35 -2.91
C ILE A 68 -1.23 9.87 -3.92
N GLY A 69 -0.23 10.70 -4.24
CA GLY A 69 0.81 10.36 -5.19
C GLY A 69 1.59 9.11 -4.76
N VAL A 70 2.02 9.07 -3.50
CA VAL A 70 2.70 7.89 -2.93
C VAL A 70 1.77 6.67 -2.94
N PHE A 71 0.50 6.84 -2.53
CA PHE A 71 -0.48 5.76 -2.54
C PHE A 71 -0.65 5.14 -3.94
N LEU A 72 -0.83 5.95 -4.98
CA LEU A 72 -1.04 5.48 -6.35
C LEU A 72 0.19 4.75 -6.89
N VAL A 73 1.37 5.37 -6.79
CA VAL A 73 2.62 4.79 -7.30
C VAL A 73 2.92 3.47 -6.60
N MET A 74 2.87 3.45 -5.27
CA MET A 74 3.17 2.25 -4.48
C MET A 74 2.14 1.13 -4.68
N SER A 75 0.87 1.49 -4.88
CA SER A 75 -0.18 0.53 -5.23
C SER A 75 0.15 -0.18 -6.55
N ILE A 76 0.48 0.56 -7.62
CA ILE A 76 0.80 -0.03 -8.92
C ILE A 76 1.91 -1.09 -8.79
N PHE A 77 2.98 -0.80 -8.05
CA PHE A 77 4.06 -1.76 -7.83
C PHE A 77 3.60 -3.05 -7.16
N LEU A 78 2.80 -2.93 -6.10
CA LEU A 78 2.30 -4.10 -5.35
C LEU A 78 1.34 -4.93 -6.21
N TYR A 79 0.36 -4.28 -6.84
CA TYR A 79 -0.61 -4.93 -7.73
C TYR A 79 0.08 -5.67 -8.87
N PHE A 80 1.04 -5.03 -9.54
CA PHE A 80 1.79 -5.66 -10.63
C PHE A 80 2.47 -6.96 -10.18
N LYS A 81 3.14 -6.94 -9.01
CA LYS A 81 3.80 -8.14 -8.46
C LYS A 81 2.81 -9.24 -8.11
N VAL A 82 1.66 -8.90 -7.55
CA VAL A 82 0.63 -9.88 -7.18
C VAL A 82 -0.03 -10.51 -8.42
N ILE A 83 -0.40 -9.68 -9.41
CA ILE A 83 -0.99 -10.16 -10.67
C ILE A 83 -0.01 -11.08 -11.41
N GLN A 84 1.27 -10.70 -11.48
CA GLN A 84 2.30 -11.54 -12.09
C GLN A 84 2.41 -12.91 -11.40
N MET A 85 2.21 -12.95 -10.09
CA MET A 85 2.29 -14.19 -9.30
C MET A 85 1.04 -15.06 -9.48
N LEU A 86 -0.14 -14.45 -9.60
CA LEU A 86 -1.40 -15.14 -9.88
C LEU A 86 -1.44 -15.73 -11.29
N ASN A 87 -0.95 -15.00 -12.31
CA ASN A 87 -0.98 -15.44 -13.71
C ASN A 87 0.10 -16.48 -14.06
N ARG A 88 1.07 -16.71 -13.18
CA ARG A 88 2.10 -17.76 -13.33
C ARG A 88 1.70 -19.09 -12.66
N SER A 89 0.59 -19.09 -11.93
CA SER A 89 -0.04 -20.31 -11.39
C SER A 89 -0.92 -20.98 -12.43
#